data_AF-A0A2T2UA69-F1
#
_entry.id   AF-A0A2T2UA69-F1
#
_cell.length_a   1.000
_cell.length_b   1.000
_cell.length_c   1.000
_cell.angle_alpha   90.00
_cell.angle_beta   90.00
_cell.angle_gamma   90.00
#
_symmetry.space_group_name_H-M   'P 1'
#
loop_
_entity.id
_entity.type
_entity.pdbx_description
1 polymer ?
#
loop_
_entity_poly.entity_id
_entity_poly.type
_entity_poly.pdbx_seq_one_letter_code
_entity_poly.pdbx_strand_id
1 'polypeptide(L)' 'ALRKMRRALDEFIVEGIRTTIPFHQQLMDDERFKRGDFDTRFLDHFEMHAAPAEVA' A
#
# COMPACT_ATOMS: atom_id res chain seq x y z
N ALA A 1 9.83 7.79 -9.02
CA ALA A 1 9.97 6.42 -8.47
C ALA A 1 8.63 5.86 -8.03
N LEU A 2 7.89 6.53 -7.13
CA LEU A 2 6.57 6.09 -6.60
C LEU A 2 5.58 5.58 -7.65
N ARG A 3 5.36 6.33 -8.74
CA ARG A 3 4.47 5.92 -9.85
C ARG A 3 4.83 4.58 -10.50
N LYS A 4 6.13 4.26 -10.61
CA LYS A 4 6.56 2.97 -11.18
C LYS A 4 6.29 1.82 -10.22
N MET A 5 6.49 2.05 -8.92
CA MET A 5 6.27 1.05 -7.87
C MET A 5 4.78 0.76 -7.69
N ARG A 6 3.93 1.79 -7.73
CA ARG A 6 2.47 1.63 -7.70
C ARG A 6 1.96 0.81 -8.88
N ARG A 7 2.38 1.14 -10.10
CA ARG A 7 2.02 0.36 -11.30
C ARG A 7 2.48 -1.10 -11.20
N ALA A 8 3.67 -1.33 -10.68
CA ALA A 8 4.18 -2.70 -10.49
C ALA A 8 3.34 -3.49 -9.48
N LEU A 9 2.82 -2.84 -8.43
CA LEU A 9 1.92 -3.47 -7.46
C LEU A 9 0.51 -3.70 -8.02
N ASP A 10 0.00 -2.79 -8.86
CA ASP A 10 -1.31 -2.93 -9.52
C ASP A 10 -1.33 -4.08 -10.54
N GLU A 11 -0.20 -4.35 -11.20
CA GLU A 11 -0.04 -5.47 -12.15
C GLU A 11 0.33 -6.79 -11.44
N PHE A 12 0.58 -6.78 -10.12
CA PHE A 12 0.99 -7.95 -9.34
C PHE A 12 -0.23 -8.71 -8.81
N ILE A 13 -0.81 -9.56 -9.65
CA ILE A 13 -1.94 -10.41 -9.28
C ILE A 13 -1.41 -11.69 -8.64
N VAL A 14 -1.73 -11.87 -7.36
CA VAL A 14 -1.52 -13.12 -6.61
C VAL A 14 -2.90 -13.66 -6.27
N GLU A 15 -3.11 -14.94 -6.52
CA GLU A 15 -4.36 -15.62 -6.23
C GLU A 15 -4.13 -16.70 -5.16
N GLY A 16 -5.02 -16.75 -4.17
CA GLY A 16 -5.10 -17.85 -3.21
C GLY A 16 -4.23 -17.69 -1.96
N ILE A 17 -3.51 -16.56 -1.80
CA ILE A 17 -2.80 -16.24 -0.56
C ILE A 17 -2.92 -14.76 -0.21
N ARG A 18 -3.20 -14.47 1.07
CA ARG A 18 -3.19 -13.09 1.56
C ARG A 18 -1.78 -12.50 1.43
N THR A 19 -1.66 -11.41 0.69
CA THR A 19 -0.40 -10.68 0.52
C THR A 19 -0.43 -9.33 1.24
N THR A 20 0.74 -8.70 1.36
CA THR A 20 0.87 -7.32 1.88
C THR A 20 0.72 -6.26 0.79
N ILE A 21 0.31 -6.64 -0.42
CA ILE A 21 0.14 -5.74 -1.57
C ILE A 21 -0.88 -4.63 -1.27
N PRO A 22 -2.08 -4.91 -0.70
CA PRO A 22 -3.06 -3.86 -0.43
C PRO A 22 -2.54 -2.82 0.58
N PHE A 23 -1.74 -3.25 1.55
CA PHE A 23 -1.09 -2.37 2.50
C PHE A 23 -0.10 -1.43 1.80
N HIS A 24 0.77 -1.96 0.93
CA HIS A 24 1.76 -1.13 0.22
C HIS A 24 1.11 -0.18 -0.78
N GLN A 25 0.01 -0.58 -1.44
CA GLN A 25 -0.76 0.31 -2.32
C GLN A 25 -1.37 1.47 -1.54
N GLN A 26 -1.99 1.20 -0.39
CA GLN A 26 -2.58 2.24 0.45
C GLN A 26 -1.50 3.16 1.06
N LEU A 27 -0.38 2.59 1.50
CA LEU A 27 0.77 3.35 2.01
C LEU A 27 1.34 4.31 0.95
N MET A 28 1.48 3.85 -0.29
CA MET A 28 1.94 4.69 -1.39
C MET A 28 0.94 5.76 -1.82
N ASP A 29 -0.34 5.61 -1.48
CA ASP A 29 -1.37 6.62 -1.70
C ASP A 29 -1.46 7.67 -0.61
N ASP A 30 -0.94 7.41 0.59
CA ASP A 30 -0.97 8.37 1.70
C ASP A 30 -0.20 9.65 1.35
N GLU A 31 -0.86 10.80 1.48
CA GLU A 31 -0.29 12.10 1.14
C GLU A 31 0.91 12.48 2.03
N ARG A 32 0.97 12.01 3.29
CA ARG A 32 2.13 12.19 4.19
C ARG A 32 3.32 11.39 3.66
N PHE A 33 3.08 10.16 3.21
CA PHE A 33 4.12 9.32 2.61
C PHE A 33 4.64 9.92 1.30
N LYS A 34 3.76 10.43 0.42
CA LYS A 34 4.13 11.13 -0.82
C LYS A 34 4.92 12.42 -0.56
N ARG A 35 4.59 13.15 0.50
CA ARG A 35 5.30 14.36 0.93
C ARG A 35 6.68 14.08 1.56
N GLY A 36 7.00 12.81 1.84
CA GLY A 36 8.22 12.43 2.55
C GLY A 36 8.20 12.75 4.04
N ASP A 37 7.01 13.01 4.59
CA ASP A 37 6.77 13.42 5.96
C ASP A 37 6.34 12.19 6.78
N PHE A 38 7.29 11.28 6.99
CA PHE A 38 7.09 10.04 7.72
C PHE A 38 8.29 9.71 8.61
N ASP A 39 8.04 9.06 9.73
CA ASP A 39 9.04 8.63 10.70
C ASP A 39 8.90 7.12 10.99
N THR A 40 9.67 6.60 11.94
CA THR A 40 9.57 5.19 12.37
C THR A 40 8.28 4.86 13.12
N ARG A 41 7.51 5.87 13.55
CA ARG A 41 6.20 5.74 14.21
C ARG A 41 5.03 6.00 13.26
N PHE A 42 5.30 6.23 11.98
CA PHE A 42 4.28 6.53 10.98
C PHE A 42 3.14 5.51 10.98
N LEU A 43 3.48 4.24 11.17
CA LEU A 43 2.52 3.13 11.20
C LEU A 43 1.57 3.17 12.40
N ASP A 44 1.95 3.81 13.50
CA ASP A 44 1.10 3.95 14.70
C ASP A 44 -0.13 4.83 14.43
N HIS A 45 -0.04 5.70 13.42
CA HIS A 45 -1.08 6.62 12.98
C HIS A 45 -1.55 6.34 11.54
N PHE A 46 -1.21 5.18 11.00
CA PHE A 46 -1.64 4.75 9.67
C PHE A 46 -2.81 3.79 9.81
N GLU A 47 -3.99 4.22 9.36
CA GLU A 47 -5.17 3.36 9.31
C GLU A 47 -5.29 2.74 7.93
N MET A 48 -5.19 1.40 7.87
CA MET A 48 -5.46 0.66 6.65
C MET A 48 -6.97 0.46 6.50
N HIS A 49 -7.51 0.86 5.35
CA HIS A 49 -8.88 0.53 4.99
C HIS A 49 -8.96 -0.93 4.54
N ALA A 50 -10.07 -1.60 4.87
CA ALA A 50 -10.27 -3.00 4.51
C ALA A 50 -10.13 -3.17 3.00
N ALA A 51 -9.16 -3.97 2.58
CA ALA A 51 -8.99 -4.32 1.18
C ALA A 51 -10.21 -5.11 0.72
N PRO A 52 -10.74 -4.87 -0.49
CA PRO A 52 -11.79 -5.71 -1.04
C PRO A 52 -11.30 -7.16 -1.07
N ALA A 53 -12.07 -8.06 -0.48
CA ALA A 53 -11.70 -9.46 -0.23
C ALA A 53 -11.56 -10.31 -1.51
N GLU A 54 -11.63 -9.70 -2.69
CA GLU A 54 -11.73 -10.37 -3.99
C GLU A 54 -10.41 -10.39 -4.77
N VAL A 55 -9.36 -9.71 -4.28
CA VAL A 55 -8.12 -9.50 -5.07
C VAL A 55 -6.84 -10.02 -4.39
N ALA A 56 -6.91 -11.14 -3.65
CA ALA A 56 -5.76 -11.79 -3.02
C ALA A 56 -5.68 -13.30 -3.33
#